data_AF-F4G9V8-F1
#
_entry.id   AF-F4G9V8-F1
#
_cell.length_a   1.000
_cell.length_b   1.000
_cell.length_c   1.000
_cell.angle_alpha   90.00
_cell.angle_beta   90.00
_cell.angle_gamma   90.00
#
_symmetry.space_group_name_H-M   'P 1'
#
loop_
_entity.id
_entity.type
_entity.pdbx_description
1 polymer ?
#
loop_
_entity_poly.entity_id
_entity_poly.type
_entity_poly.pdbx_seq_one_letter_code
_entity_poly.pdbx_strand_id
1 'polypeptide(L)'
;MRSASILTALLLGQALAASTALAQTSPAFGPLAAGSSATPGPEAARDIPMADYLGLLKQIAPSAESAARTYLGALQLRCGRTLSTAELRQAVSEGEGNPALMGLIRAAHQKDTAARDRLVAQLPCPRGDTR
;
A
#
# COMPACT_ATOMS: atom_id res chain seq x y z
N MET A 1 -28.86 -17.47 43.19
CA MET A 1 -28.13 -17.29 44.47
C MET A 1 -26.85 -16.53 44.14
N ARG A 2 -26.82 -15.20 44.40
CA ARG A 2 -26.27 -14.58 45.63
C ARG A 2 -24.76 -14.85 45.73
N SER A 3 -23.81 -13.91 45.74
CA SER A 3 -23.75 -12.48 46.08
C SER A 3 -22.39 -11.95 45.56
N ALA A 4 -22.23 -10.79 44.95
CA ALA A 4 -22.09 -9.46 45.57
C ALA A 4 -21.24 -9.47 46.87
N SER A 5 -19.94 -9.17 46.76
CA SER A 5 -19.14 -8.67 47.88
C SER A 5 -18.77 -7.22 47.62
N ILE A 6 -19.37 -6.41 48.47
CA ILE A 6 -19.45 -4.96 48.54
C ILE A 6 -18.18 -4.40 49.19
N LEU A 7 -17.84 -3.17 48.76
CA LEU A 7 -17.19 -2.04 49.46
C LEU A 7 -16.61 -2.36 50.87
N THR A 8 -15.45 -1.86 51.31
CA THR A 8 -15.10 -0.44 51.43
C THR A 8 -13.73 -0.41 52.12
N ALA A 9 -12.74 0.30 51.58
CA ALA A 9 -11.64 0.82 52.39
C ALA A 9 -11.32 2.23 51.88
N LEU A 10 -12.01 3.17 52.50
CA LEU A 10 -11.85 4.60 52.37
C LEU A 10 -10.49 4.99 52.97
N LEU A 11 -9.60 5.63 52.20
CA LEU A 11 -8.63 6.57 52.78
C LEU A 11 -8.31 7.69 51.78
N LEU A 12 -8.94 8.81 52.10
CA LEU A 12 -8.82 10.17 51.62
C LEU A 12 -7.42 10.71 51.95
N GLY A 13 -6.75 11.43 51.03
CA GLY A 13 -5.57 12.24 51.46
C GLY A 13 -4.53 12.64 50.42
N GLN A 14 -4.93 13.49 49.47
CA GLN A 14 -4.18 14.65 48.95
C GLN A 14 -2.64 14.60 48.80
N ALA A 15 -2.20 14.67 47.54
CA ALA A 15 -1.10 15.56 47.16
C ALA A 15 -1.32 16.08 45.73
N LEU A 16 -1.69 17.36 45.63
CA LEU A 16 -1.64 18.15 44.42
C LEU A 16 -0.21 18.20 43.90
N ALA A 17 0.01 17.67 42.70
CA ALA A 17 1.06 18.16 41.82
C ALA A 17 0.45 18.35 40.43
N ALA A 18 -0.09 19.54 40.21
CA ALA A 18 -0.44 20.01 38.89
C ALA A 18 0.84 20.02 38.03
N SER A 19 1.05 18.96 37.27
CA SER A 19 2.00 19.00 36.16
C SER A 19 1.26 19.66 35.01
N THR A 20 1.30 21.00 34.97
CA THR A 20 1.01 21.75 33.75
C THR A 20 2.12 21.42 32.75
N ALA A 21 1.92 20.34 32.01
CA ALA A 21 2.65 20.13 30.78
C ALA A 21 2.27 21.29 29.86
N LEU A 22 3.13 22.31 29.82
CA LEU A 22 3.04 23.38 28.84
C LEU A 22 3.05 22.71 27.47
N ALA A 23 1.91 22.78 26.78
CA ALA A 23 1.82 22.50 25.36
C ALA A 23 2.88 23.36 24.67
N GLN A 24 3.95 22.73 24.20
CA GLN A 24 4.90 23.36 23.30
C GLN A 24 4.22 23.53 21.95
N THR A 25 3.46 24.60 21.80
CA THR A 25 3.00 25.07 20.51
C THR A 25 4.20 25.70 19.82
N SER A 26 4.94 24.91 19.04
CA SER A 26 5.93 25.45 18.13
C SER A 26 5.21 26.35 17.11
N PRO A 27 5.60 27.62 16.93
CA PRO A 27 5.15 28.40 15.80
C PRO A 27 5.98 27.97 14.59
N ALA A 28 5.63 26.81 14.03
CA ALA A 28 6.11 26.37 12.72
C ALA A 28 4.96 26.41 11.72
N PHE A 29 4.16 27.49 11.75
CA PHE A 29 3.27 27.85 10.66
C PHE A 29 4.00 28.85 9.75
N GLY A 30 5.06 28.37 9.09
CA GLY A 30 5.28 28.81 7.72
C GLY A 30 4.13 28.26 6.88
N PRO A 31 3.77 28.88 5.74
CA PRO A 31 2.80 28.27 4.85
C PRO A 31 3.30 26.85 4.56
N LEU A 32 2.53 25.84 4.99
CA LEU A 32 2.64 24.51 4.42
C LEU A 32 2.47 24.77 2.94
N ALA A 33 3.56 24.67 2.17
CA ALA A 33 3.48 24.61 0.73
C ALA A 33 2.32 23.66 0.46
N ALA A 34 1.24 24.22 -0.10
CA ALA A 34 0.03 23.50 -0.42
C ALA A 34 0.50 22.16 -0.95
N GLY A 35 0.04 21.10 -0.27
CA GLY A 35 0.63 19.78 -0.40
C GLY A 35 0.95 19.52 -1.85
N SER A 36 2.08 18.87 -2.08
CA SER A 36 2.32 18.18 -3.33
C SER A 36 1.18 17.16 -3.56
N SER A 37 -0.01 17.63 -3.94
CA SER A 37 -0.47 17.54 -5.31
C SER A 37 0.73 17.65 -6.26
N ALA A 38 1.55 16.60 -6.24
CA ALA A 38 2.01 16.01 -7.47
C ALA A 38 0.72 15.55 -8.19
N THR A 39 -0.05 16.51 -8.71
CA THR A 39 -0.62 16.35 -10.03
C THR A 39 0.58 15.94 -10.85
N PRO A 40 0.68 14.69 -11.32
CA PRO A 40 1.72 14.35 -12.24
C PRO A 40 1.42 15.25 -13.45
N GLY A 41 2.21 16.31 -13.60
CA GLY A 41 2.24 17.05 -14.86
C GLY A 41 2.49 16.02 -15.96
N PRO A 42 2.03 16.27 -17.19
CA PRO A 42 2.14 15.32 -18.31
C PRO A 42 3.60 14.88 -18.62
N GLU A 43 4.61 15.46 -17.98
CA GLU A 43 6.02 15.05 -18.02
C GLU A 43 6.42 13.87 -17.11
N ALA A 44 5.59 13.44 -16.16
CA ALA A 44 5.85 12.24 -15.34
C ALA A 44 5.62 10.92 -16.10
N ALA A 45 5.08 11.00 -17.32
CA ALA A 45 5.04 9.94 -18.30
C ALA A 45 6.35 9.89 -19.11
N ARG A 46 7.51 10.10 -18.48
CA ARG A 46 8.76 9.56 -19.06
C ARG A 46 8.51 8.09 -19.33
N ASP A 47 8.77 7.69 -20.57
CA ASP A 47 8.61 6.33 -21.06
C ASP A 47 9.73 5.49 -20.44
N ILE A 48 9.58 5.19 -19.14
CA ILE A 48 10.55 4.39 -18.40
C ILE A 48 10.48 2.97 -18.98
N PRO A 49 11.59 2.41 -19.49
CA PRO A 49 11.62 1.03 -19.93
C PRO A 49 11.15 0.08 -18.83
N MET A 50 10.40 -0.96 -19.18
CA MET A 50 9.85 -1.91 -18.22
C MET A 50 10.94 -2.50 -17.30
N ALA A 51 12.12 -2.78 -17.87
CA ALA A 51 13.27 -3.30 -17.13
C ALA A 51 13.75 -2.33 -16.03
N ASP A 52 13.83 -1.03 -16.33
CA ASP A 52 14.26 -0.02 -15.38
C ASP A 52 13.23 0.16 -14.26
N TYR A 53 11.93 0.17 -14.61
CA TYR A 53 10.87 0.26 -13.61
C TYR A 53 10.87 -0.96 -12.67
N LEU A 54 11.05 -2.17 -13.19
CA LEU A 54 11.23 -3.36 -12.36
C LEU A 54 12.50 -3.25 -11.51
N GLY A 55 13.59 -2.70 -12.07
CA GLY A 55 14.82 -2.42 -11.32
C GLY A 55 14.58 -1.52 -10.11
N LEU A 56 13.77 -0.46 -10.26
CA LEU A 56 13.37 0.41 -9.16
C LEU A 56 12.50 -0.31 -8.14
N LEU A 57 11.50 -1.08 -8.61
CA LEU A 57 10.67 -1.90 -7.72
C LEU A 57 11.52 -2.87 -6.88
N LYS A 58 12.55 -3.48 -7.46
CA LYS A 58 13.45 -4.39 -6.74
C LYS A 58 14.19 -3.70 -5.60
N GLN A 59 14.61 -2.45 -5.81
CA GLN A 59 15.32 -1.67 -4.79
C GLN A 59 14.41 -1.27 -3.63
N ILE A 60 13.15 -0.96 -3.91
CA ILE A 60 12.17 -0.48 -2.91
C ILE A 60 11.53 -1.67 -2.17
N ALA A 61 11.08 -2.66 -2.93
CA ALA A 61 10.36 -3.82 -2.42
C ALA A 61 10.60 -5.03 -3.34
N PRO A 62 11.57 -5.91 -3.02
CA PRO A 62 11.86 -7.10 -3.83
C PRO A 62 10.64 -7.98 -4.11
N SER A 63 9.72 -8.08 -3.15
CA SER A 63 8.46 -8.81 -3.29
C SER A 63 7.54 -8.18 -4.34
N ALA A 64 7.54 -6.85 -4.46
CA ALA A 64 6.74 -6.13 -5.44
C ALA A 64 7.24 -6.37 -6.87
N GLU A 65 8.55 -6.39 -7.06
CA GLU A 65 9.15 -6.70 -8.35
C GLU A 65 8.87 -8.14 -8.80
N SER A 66 9.04 -9.12 -7.91
CA SER A 66 8.72 -10.53 -8.21
C SER A 66 7.24 -10.74 -8.55
N ALA A 67 6.35 -10.09 -7.79
CA ALA A 67 4.92 -10.10 -8.06
C ALA A 67 4.57 -9.41 -9.38
N ALA A 68 5.19 -8.27 -9.70
CA ALA A 68 4.98 -7.56 -10.96
C ALA A 68 5.38 -8.43 -12.17
N ARG A 69 6.52 -9.12 -12.12
CA ARG A 69 6.90 -10.07 -13.18
C ARG A 69 5.91 -11.21 -13.32
N THR A 70 5.46 -11.76 -12.19
CA THR A 70 4.44 -12.81 -12.19
C THR A 70 3.13 -12.33 -12.82
N TYR A 71 2.69 -11.12 -12.48
CA TYR A 71 1.48 -10.50 -13.01
C TYR A 71 1.58 -10.26 -14.52
N LEU A 72 2.69 -9.69 -15.01
CA LEU A 72 2.95 -9.48 -16.43
C LEU A 72 2.93 -10.81 -17.22
N GLY A 73 3.65 -11.81 -16.72
CA GLY A 73 3.69 -13.14 -17.35
C GLY A 73 2.31 -13.81 -17.37
N ALA A 74 1.56 -13.71 -16.27
CA ALA A 74 0.22 -14.26 -16.17
C ALA A 74 -0.76 -13.61 -17.15
N LEU A 75 -0.71 -12.28 -17.31
CA LEU A 75 -1.54 -11.58 -18.30
C LEU A 75 -1.18 -11.93 -19.74
N GLN A 76 0.11 -12.06 -20.05
CA GLN A 76 0.54 -12.48 -21.37
C GLN A 76 0.05 -13.90 -21.69
N LEU A 77 0.19 -14.83 -20.75
CA LEU A 77 -0.19 -16.23 -20.95
C LEU A 77 -1.71 -16.44 -21.00
N ARG A 78 -2.46 -15.75 -20.14
CA ARG A 78 -3.91 -15.98 -20.00
C ARG A 78 -4.76 -15.09 -20.89
N CYS A 79 -4.30 -13.87 -21.13
CA CYS A 79 -5.07 -12.85 -21.84
C CYS A 79 -4.43 -12.44 -23.17
N GLY A 80 -3.26 -12.97 -23.52
CA GLY A 80 -2.54 -12.63 -24.75
C GLY A 80 -2.07 -11.17 -24.81
N ARG A 81 -2.09 -10.46 -23.69
CA ARG A 81 -1.83 -9.01 -23.61
C ARG A 81 -0.51 -8.73 -22.90
N THR A 82 0.32 -7.92 -23.54
CA THR A 82 1.50 -7.32 -22.91
C THR A 82 1.09 -5.99 -22.28
N LEU A 83 1.43 -5.80 -21.01
CA LEU A 83 1.20 -4.54 -20.31
C LEU A 83 2.37 -3.57 -20.58
N SER A 84 2.06 -2.29 -20.81
CA SER A 84 3.05 -1.21 -20.83
C SER A 84 3.52 -0.86 -19.43
N THR A 85 4.68 -0.18 -19.33
CA THR A 85 5.19 0.30 -18.04
C THR A 85 4.21 1.27 -17.37
N ALA A 86 3.52 2.12 -18.16
CA ALA A 86 2.54 3.07 -17.65
C ALA A 86 1.35 2.35 -17.00
N GLU A 87 0.81 1.32 -17.65
CA GLU A 87 -0.29 0.52 -17.11
C GLU A 87 0.13 -0.24 -15.85
N LEU A 88 1.37 -0.73 -15.78
CA LEU A 88 1.85 -1.44 -14.59
C LEU A 88 1.99 -0.48 -13.42
N ARG A 89 2.53 0.71 -13.69
CA ARG A 89 2.67 1.78 -12.70
C ARG A 89 1.30 2.22 -12.17
N GLN A 90 0.32 2.36 -13.06
CA GLN A 90 -1.07 2.59 -12.68
C GLN A 90 -1.60 1.45 -11.81
N ALA A 91 -1.41 0.19 -12.22
CA ALA A 91 -1.84 -0.97 -11.43
C ALA A 91 -1.15 -1.07 -10.05
N VAL A 92 0.03 -0.48 -9.87
CA VAL A 92 0.71 -0.40 -8.57
C VAL A 92 0.18 0.76 -7.73
N SER A 93 -0.13 1.90 -8.34
CA SER A 93 -0.34 3.18 -7.64
C SER A 93 -1.79 3.70 -7.64
N GLU A 94 -2.69 3.11 -8.43
CA GLU A 94 -4.09 3.55 -8.53
C GLU A 94 -4.89 3.14 -7.30
N GLY A 95 -5.29 4.12 -6.47
CA GLY A 95 -6.02 3.87 -5.23
C GLY A 95 -5.22 2.97 -4.28
N GLU A 96 -5.80 1.83 -3.92
CA GLU A 96 -5.13 0.76 -3.14
C GLU A 96 -4.25 -0.16 -4.00
N GLY A 97 -4.12 0.14 -5.30
CA GLY A 97 -3.51 -0.71 -6.31
C GLY A 97 -4.47 -1.77 -6.87
N ASN A 98 -4.04 -2.45 -7.93
CA ASN A 98 -4.79 -3.54 -8.52
C ASN A 98 -4.87 -4.71 -7.51
N PRO A 99 -6.06 -5.20 -7.15
CA PRO A 99 -6.22 -6.16 -6.05
C PRO A 99 -5.54 -7.50 -6.34
N ALA A 100 -5.49 -7.93 -7.60
CA ALA A 100 -4.78 -9.15 -7.97
C ALA A 100 -3.26 -8.96 -7.86
N LEU A 101 -2.74 -7.81 -8.30
CA LEU A 101 -1.33 -7.47 -8.13
C LEU A 101 -0.96 -7.36 -6.63
N MET A 102 -1.74 -6.63 -5.83
CA MET A 102 -1.52 -6.52 -4.38
C MET A 102 -1.58 -7.87 -3.67
N GLY A 103 -2.49 -8.76 -4.09
CA GLY A 103 -2.52 -10.15 -3.65
C GLY A 103 -1.22 -10.90 -3.96
N LEU A 104 -0.69 -10.72 -5.19
CA LEU A 104 0.58 -11.34 -5.59
C LEU A 104 1.77 -10.78 -4.81
N ILE A 105 1.80 -9.47 -4.52
CA ILE A 105 2.84 -8.84 -3.70
C ILE A 105 2.85 -9.46 -2.31
N ARG A 106 1.66 -9.62 -1.71
CA ARG A 106 1.49 -10.28 -0.41
C ARG A 106 1.97 -11.73 -0.45
N ALA A 107 1.56 -12.50 -1.45
CA ALA A 107 1.99 -13.89 -1.62
C ALA A 107 3.51 -14.00 -1.81
N ALA A 108 4.12 -13.11 -2.60
CA ALA A 108 5.56 -13.05 -2.81
C ALA A 108 6.32 -12.72 -1.50
N HIS A 109 5.81 -11.76 -0.72
CA HIS A 109 6.38 -11.41 0.58
C HIS A 109 6.35 -12.57 1.57
N GLN A 110 5.25 -13.33 1.59
CA GLN A 110 5.07 -14.49 2.46
C GLN A 110 5.71 -15.78 1.92
N LYS A 111 6.23 -15.74 0.69
CA LYS A 111 6.71 -16.93 -0.06
C LYS A 111 5.61 -18.01 -0.19
N ASP A 112 4.35 -17.59 -0.25
CA ASP A 112 3.20 -18.48 -0.42
C ASP A 112 2.97 -18.76 -1.91
N THR A 113 3.54 -19.85 -2.39
CA THR A 113 3.42 -20.29 -3.79
C THR A 113 1.99 -20.74 -4.12
N ALA A 114 1.28 -21.36 -3.17
CA ALA A 114 -0.09 -21.83 -3.39
C ALA A 114 -1.07 -20.65 -3.54
N ALA A 115 -0.90 -19.58 -2.76
CA ALA A 115 -1.67 -18.35 -2.95
C ALA A 115 -1.32 -17.68 -4.27
N ARG A 116 -0.03 -17.59 -4.63
CA ARG A 116 0.41 -17.03 -5.92
C ARG A 116 -0.27 -17.76 -7.08
N ASP A 117 -0.22 -19.09 -7.10
CA ASP A 117 -0.74 -19.88 -8.21
C ASP A 117 -2.27 -19.77 -8.32
N ARG A 118 -2.97 -19.73 -7.18
CA ARG A 118 -4.42 -19.43 -7.14
C ARG A 118 -4.76 -18.06 -7.70
N LEU A 119 -3.98 -17.03 -7.37
CA LEU A 119 -4.19 -15.66 -7.86
C LEU A 119 -3.94 -15.57 -9.36
N VAL A 120 -2.88 -16.22 -9.85
CA VAL A 120 -2.58 -16.31 -11.30
C VAL A 120 -3.73 -16.97 -12.05
N ALA A 121 -4.28 -18.07 -11.53
CA ALA A 121 -5.41 -18.78 -12.14
C ALA A 121 -6.73 -17.97 -12.13
N GLN A 122 -6.89 -17.04 -11.19
CA GLN A 122 -8.09 -16.21 -11.04
C GLN A 122 -7.98 -14.81 -11.63
N LEU A 123 -6.80 -14.46 -12.16
CA LEU A 123 -6.53 -13.16 -12.76
C LEU A 123 -7.58 -12.77 -13.83
N PRO A 124 -8.31 -11.67 -13.69
CA PRO A 124 -9.30 -11.26 -14.68
C PRO A 124 -8.60 -10.72 -15.92
N CYS A 125 -9.05 -11.15 -17.11
CA CYS A 125 -8.64 -10.49 -18.34
C CYS A 125 -9.44 -9.20 -18.50
N PRO A 126 -8.78 -8.04 -18.64
CA PRO A 126 -9.48 -6.81 -18.96
C PRO A 126 -10.22 -7.03 -20.28
N ARG A 127 -11.55 -6.85 -20.28
CA ARG A 127 -12.34 -6.90 -21.51
C ARG A 127 -11.78 -5.82 -22.42
N GLY A 128 -11.43 -6.20 -23.66
CA GLY A 128 -10.70 -5.32 -24.57
C GLY A 128 -11.33 -3.93 -24.60
N ASP A 129 -10.55 -2.92 -24.21
CA ASP A 129 -10.86 -1.54 -24.53
C ASP A 129 -10.86 -1.48 -26.06
N THR A 130 -12.06 -1.52 -26.64
CA THR A 130 -12.30 -1.03 -27.99
C THR A 130 -12.22 0.48 -27.89
N ARG A 131 -10.99 0.99 -27.92
CA ARG A 131 -10.73 2.42 -28.13
C ARG A 131 -10.59 2.68 -29.63
#